data_AF-A0A382PIG0-F1
#
_entry.id   AF-A0A382PIG0-F1
#
_cell.length_a   1.000
_cell.length_b   1.000
_cell.length_c   1.000
_cell.angle_alpha   90.00
_cell.angle_beta   90.00
_cell.angle_gamma   90.00
#
_symmetry.space_group_name_H-M   'P 1'
#
loop_
_entity.id
_entity.type
_entity.pdbx_description
1 polymer ?
#
loop_
_entity_poly.entity_id
_entity_poly.type
_entity_poly.pdbx_seq_one_letter_code
_entity_poly.pdbx_strand_id
1 'polypeptide(L)'
;VQSKLTFEKPLIELEEHLNQLKSFAQKHPDLDISEGLKALERNTRALNRKSVQTLSRWDKVWFARHELRPQSFSYIESIFENPIELYGDKLYSDDRALVGGLAWFEKQPVVYLAQQKG
;
A
#
# COMPACT_ATOMS: atom_id res chain seq x y z
N VAL A 1 -2.75 -14.12 -3.97
CA VAL A 1 -1.83 -15.00 -3.21
C VAL A 1 -1.94 -14.58 -1.75
N GLN A 2 -2.49 -15.44 -0.89
CA GLN A 2 -2.72 -15.11 0.52
C GLN A 2 -1.43 -15.34 1.29
N SER A 3 -0.55 -14.36 1.28
CA SER A 3 0.75 -14.48 1.93
C SER A 3 0.57 -14.28 3.44
N LYS A 4 0.36 -15.39 4.15
CA LYS A 4 0.23 -15.49 5.60
C LYS A 4 1.43 -14.85 6.30
N LEU A 5 1.26 -13.61 6.74
CA LEU A 5 2.15 -12.98 7.70
C LEU A 5 1.74 -13.38 9.11
N THR A 6 2.65 -14.06 9.82
CA THR A 6 2.39 -14.53 11.20
C THR A 6 2.11 -13.37 12.16
N PHE A 7 2.69 -12.19 11.91
CA PHE A 7 2.49 -10.99 12.73
C PHE A 7 1.19 -10.22 12.40
N GLU A 8 0.57 -10.47 11.23
CA GLU A 8 -0.70 -9.83 10.86
C GLU A 8 -1.92 -10.58 11.39
N LYS A 9 -1.77 -11.83 11.81
CA LYS A 9 -2.87 -12.64 12.39
C LYS A 9 -3.76 -11.88 13.37
N PRO A 10 -3.24 -11.24 14.44
CA PRO A 10 -4.09 -10.51 15.38
C PRO A 10 -4.81 -9.30 14.75
N LEU A 11 -4.24 -8.72 13.69
CA LEU A 11 -4.84 -7.61 12.95
C LEU A 11 -5.97 -8.08 12.04
N ILE A 12 -5.73 -9.18 11.32
CA ILE A 12 -6.69 -9.81 10.43
C ILE A 12 -7.92 -10.27 11.23
N GLU A 13 -7.70 -10.94 12.38
CA GLU A 13 -8.79 -11.36 13.26
C GLU A 13 -9.63 -10.16 13.76
N LEU A 14 -8.98 -9.04 14.11
CA LEU A 14 -9.69 -7.83 14.51
C LEU A 14 -10.47 -7.18 13.36
N GLU A 15 -9.91 -7.18 12.15
CA GLU A 15 -10.60 -6.68 10.94
C GLU A 15 -11.80 -7.58 10.57
N GLU A 16 -11.66 -8.90 10.70
CA GLU A 16 -12.75 -9.85 10.52
C GLU A 16 -13.87 -9.60 11.54
N HIS A 17 -13.55 -9.45 12.83
CA HIS A 17 -14.54 -9.10 13.86
C HIS A 17 -15.20 -7.75 13.58
N LEU A 18 -14.44 -6.74 13.11
CA LEU A 18 -14.99 -5.45 12.70
C LEU A 18 -15.98 -5.59 11.54
N ASN A 19 -15.63 -6.37 10.52
CA ASN A 19 -16.48 -6.59 9.37
C ASN A 19 -17.75 -7.37 9.76
N GLN A 20 -17.64 -8.37 10.64
CA GLN A 20 -18.79 -9.07 11.19
C GLN A 20 -19.72 -8.12 11.95
N LEU A 21 -19.19 -7.30 12.86
CA LEU A 21 -19.97 -6.29 13.59
C LEU A 21 -20.62 -5.26 12.68
N LYS A 22 -19.91 -4.77 11.65
CA LYS A 22 -20.48 -3.87 10.62
C LYS A 22 -21.64 -4.54 9.88
N SER A 23 -21.48 -5.79 9.47
CA SER A 23 -22.54 -6.54 8.78
C SER A 23 -23.75 -6.81 9.68
N PHE A 24 -23.52 -7.04 10.98
CA PHE A 24 -24.58 -7.27 11.96
C PHE A 24 -25.36 -5.98 12.25
N ALA A 25 -24.66 -4.85 12.41
CA ALA A 25 -25.29 -3.54 12.59
C ALA A 25 -26.14 -3.14 11.37
N GLN A 26 -25.74 -3.51 10.15
CA GLN A 26 -26.57 -3.28 8.95
C GLN A 26 -27.84 -4.13 8.91
N LYS A 27 -27.81 -5.35 9.46
CA LYS A 27 -28.96 -6.28 9.48
C LYS A 27 -29.94 -6.02 10.62
N HIS A 28 -29.51 -5.37 11.69
CA HIS A 28 -30.33 -5.05 12.86
C HIS A 28 -30.19 -3.56 13.21
N PRO A 29 -30.90 -2.67 12.49
CA PRO A 29 -30.84 -1.22 12.71
C PRO A 29 -31.37 -0.79 14.09
N ASP A 30 -32.12 -1.66 14.74
CA ASP A 30 -32.83 -1.43 16.00
C ASP A 30 -31.89 -1.47 17.22
N LEU A 31 -30.68 -2.00 17.05
CA LEU A 31 -29.65 -2.10 18.09
C LEU A 31 -28.62 -0.99 17.91
N ASP A 32 -28.46 -0.11 18.91
CA ASP A 32 -27.40 0.90 18.90
C ASP A 32 -26.05 0.28 19.30
N ILE A 33 -25.33 -0.22 18.29
CA ILE A 33 -23.99 -0.82 18.44
C ILE A 33 -22.89 0.20 18.07
N SER A 34 -23.27 1.46 17.82
CA SER A 34 -22.41 2.51 17.26
C SER A 34 -21.20 2.81 18.14
N GLU A 35 -21.38 2.81 19.47
CA GLU A 35 -20.29 3.04 20.42
C GLU A 35 -19.27 1.91 20.45
N GLY A 36 -19.76 0.65 20.47
CA GLY A 36 -18.91 -0.53 20.45
C GLY A 36 -18.08 -0.61 19.16
N LEU A 37 -18.69 -0.25 18.03
CA LEU A 37 -18.02 -0.21 16.74
C LEU A 37 -16.93 0.88 16.69
N LYS A 38 -17.22 2.08 17.20
CA LYS A 38 -16.22 3.15 17.36
C LYS A 38 -15.09 2.78 18.32
N ALA A 39 -15.37 2.04 19.38
CA ALA A 39 -14.35 1.57 20.32
C ALA A 39 -13.44 0.52 19.67
N LEU A 40 -14.03 -0.43 18.93
CA LEU A 40 -13.28 -1.47 18.23
C LEU A 40 -12.41 -0.87 17.11
N GLU A 41 -12.95 0.05 16.30
CA GLU A 41 -12.16 0.76 15.28
C GLU A 41 -10.97 1.52 15.86
N ARG A 42 -11.15 2.17 17.03
CA ARG A 42 -10.05 2.83 17.75
C ARG A 42 -8.99 1.84 18.17
N ASN A 43 -9.38 0.69 18.73
CA ASN A 43 -8.47 -0.36 19.16
C ASN A 43 -7.70 -0.97 17.97
N THR A 44 -8.37 -1.25 16.85
CA THR A 44 -7.72 -1.74 15.61
C THR A 44 -6.68 -0.75 15.11
N ARG A 45 -7.02 0.54 15.04
CA ARG A 45 -6.08 1.59 14.62
C ARG A 45 -4.87 1.71 15.55
N ALA A 46 -5.10 1.64 16.85
CA ALA A 46 -4.03 1.70 17.85
C ALA A 46 -3.08 0.50 17.75
N LEU A 47 -3.63 -0.71 17.60
CA LEU A 47 -2.85 -1.93 17.38
C LEU A 47 -2.08 -1.87 16.06
N ASN A 48 -2.69 -1.41 14.97
CA ASN A 48 -2.01 -1.27 13.69
C ASN A 48 -0.78 -0.35 13.79
N ARG A 49 -0.93 0.82 14.42
CA ARG A 49 0.21 1.71 14.69
C ARG A 49 1.30 1.05 15.51
N LYS A 50 0.93 0.32 16.56
CA LYS A 50 1.90 -0.40 17.40
C LYS A 50 2.62 -1.50 16.62
N SER A 51 1.89 -2.30 15.85
CA SER A 51 2.45 -3.38 15.02
C SER A 51 3.49 -2.85 14.05
N VAL A 52 3.21 -1.74 13.35
CA VAL A 52 4.17 -1.10 12.43
C VAL A 52 5.42 -0.57 13.15
N GLN A 53 5.27 -0.07 14.39
CA GLN A 53 6.42 0.42 15.18
C GLN A 53 7.30 -0.73 15.70
N THR A 54 6.72 -1.90 15.97
CA THR A 54 7.44 -3.07 16.51
C THR A 54 7.90 -4.08 15.45
N LEU A 55 7.95 -3.69 14.16
CA LEU A 55 8.38 -4.58 13.09
C LEU A 55 9.83 -5.06 13.28
N SER A 56 10.02 -6.38 13.22
CA SER A 56 11.36 -6.96 13.25
C SER A 56 12.13 -6.64 11.97
N ARG A 57 13.44 -6.90 11.99
CA ARG A 57 14.29 -6.78 10.80
C ARG A 57 13.78 -7.63 9.64
N TRP A 58 13.30 -8.85 9.93
CA TRP A 58 12.81 -9.76 8.90
C TRP A 58 11.45 -9.31 8.33
N ASP A 59 10.57 -8.79 9.19
CA ASP A 59 9.26 -8.28 8.75
C ASP A 59 9.42 -7.11 7.78
N LYS A 60 10.40 -6.22 8.02
CA LYS A 60 10.72 -5.11 7.10
C LYS A 60 11.19 -5.59 5.73
N VAL A 61 12.03 -6.63 5.68
CA VAL A 61 12.49 -7.23 4.41
C VAL A 61 11.31 -7.82 3.66
N TRP A 62 10.39 -8.46 4.38
CA TRP A 62 9.20 -9.02 3.80
C TRP A 62 8.28 -7.93 3.23
N PHE A 63 8.01 -6.86 3.98
CA PHE A 63 7.24 -5.69 3.49
C PHE A 63 7.87 -5.07 2.24
N ALA A 64 9.19 -4.98 2.19
CA ALA A 64 9.89 -4.49 1.01
C ALA A 64 9.68 -5.37 -0.24
N ARG A 65 9.29 -6.64 -0.07
CA ARG A 65 9.04 -7.61 -1.13
C ARG A 65 7.56 -7.90 -1.36
N HIS A 66 6.67 -7.22 -0.63
CA HIS A 66 5.24 -7.45 -0.70
C HIS A 66 4.69 -7.22 -2.12
N GLU A 67 3.76 -8.07 -2.56
CA GLU A 67 3.16 -7.99 -3.90
C GLU A 67 2.40 -6.67 -4.12
N LEU A 68 1.70 -6.18 -3.08
CA LEU A 68 0.97 -4.92 -3.16
C LEU A 68 1.83 -3.69 -2.86
N ARG A 69 3.16 -3.84 -2.77
CA ARG A 69 4.03 -2.68 -2.60
C ARG A 69 3.90 -1.79 -3.84
N PRO A 70 3.61 -0.48 -3.69
CA PRO A 70 3.54 0.43 -4.83
C PRO A 70 4.82 0.36 -5.66
N GLN A 71 4.64 0.25 -6.97
CA GLN A 71 5.72 0.15 -7.93
C GLN A 71 6.07 1.53 -8.50
N SER A 72 7.10 1.59 -9.33
CA SER A 72 7.64 2.83 -9.88
C SER A 72 6.59 3.66 -10.60
N PHE A 73 5.72 3.05 -11.41
CA PHE A 73 4.62 3.77 -12.07
C PHE A 73 3.66 4.43 -11.08
N SER A 74 3.31 3.77 -9.98
CA SER A 74 2.43 4.37 -8.97
C SER A 74 3.02 5.65 -8.37
N TYR A 75 4.34 5.69 -8.17
CA TYR A 75 5.02 6.90 -7.70
C TYR A 75 5.11 7.97 -8.79
N ILE A 76 5.45 7.57 -10.02
CA ILE A 76 5.58 8.50 -11.15
C ILE A 76 4.26 9.23 -11.41
N GLU A 77 3.15 8.48 -11.47
CA GLU A 77 1.80 9.03 -11.69
C GLU A 77 1.30 9.90 -10.52
N SER A 78 1.76 9.63 -9.29
CA SER A 78 1.33 10.38 -8.11
C SER A 78 2.17 11.64 -7.85
N ILE A 79 3.43 11.65 -8.28
CA ILE A 79 4.41 12.70 -7.94
C ILE A 79 4.59 13.68 -9.09
N PHE A 80 4.59 13.20 -10.34
CA PHE A 80 4.93 14.01 -11.50
C PHE A 80 3.70 14.42 -12.31
N GLU A 81 3.77 15.61 -12.89
CA GLU A 81 2.79 16.12 -13.83
C GLU A 81 3.27 15.88 -15.27
N ASN A 82 2.36 15.42 -16.14
CA ASN A 82 2.61 15.14 -17.56
C ASN A 82 3.90 14.32 -17.84
N PRO A 83 4.06 13.13 -17.25
CA PRO A 83 5.21 12.28 -17.53
C PRO A 83 5.19 11.79 -19.00
N ILE A 84 6.32 11.92 -19.67
CA ILE A 84 6.59 11.44 -21.02
C ILE A 84 7.72 10.42 -20.92
N GLU A 85 7.38 9.13 -21.04
CA GLU A 85 8.35 8.04 -21.02
C GLU A 85 9.19 8.03 -22.29
N LEU A 86 10.49 7.78 -22.13
CA LEU A 86 11.47 7.65 -23.20
C LEU A 86 12.00 6.22 -23.21
N TYR A 87 12.05 5.63 -24.41
CA TYR A 87 12.43 4.24 -24.60
C TYR A 87 13.74 4.10 -25.37
N GLY A 88 14.48 3.04 -25.05
CA GLY A 88 15.64 2.56 -25.80
C GLY A 88 16.99 3.19 -25.43
N ASP A 89 18.02 2.36 -25.50
CA ASP A 89 19.43 2.66 -25.22
C ASP A 89 20.21 3.17 -26.46
N LYS A 90 19.54 3.25 -27.63
CA LYS A 90 20.12 3.56 -28.96
C LYS A 90 21.19 2.57 -29.43
N LEU A 91 21.37 1.43 -28.76
CA LEU A 91 22.41 0.45 -29.08
C LEU A 91 21.84 -0.93 -29.36
N TYR A 92 20.98 -1.45 -28.48
CA TYR A 92 20.50 -2.81 -28.57
C TYR A 92 18.98 -2.89 -28.48
N SER A 93 18.41 -2.62 -27.31
CA SER A 93 16.99 -2.77 -27.06
C SER A 93 16.55 -1.94 -25.86
N ASP A 94 15.25 -1.69 -25.80
CA ASP A 94 14.59 -1.13 -24.64
C ASP A 94 14.52 -2.14 -23.48
N ASP A 95 15.02 -1.78 -22.30
CA ASP A 95 14.97 -2.60 -21.08
C ASP A 95 13.73 -2.23 -20.26
N ARG A 96 12.74 -3.12 -20.24
CA ARG A 96 11.48 -2.92 -19.51
C ARG A 96 11.65 -2.85 -17.99
N ALA A 97 12.80 -3.26 -17.45
CA ALA A 97 13.09 -3.16 -16.02
C ALA A 97 13.52 -1.74 -15.60
N LEU A 98 13.88 -0.87 -16.55
CA LEU A 98 14.25 0.51 -16.29
C LEU A 98 13.32 1.46 -17.06
N VAL A 99 12.57 2.26 -16.32
CA VAL A 99 11.67 3.26 -16.88
C VAL A 99 12.24 4.65 -16.65
N GLY A 100 12.16 5.52 -17.65
CA GLY A 100 12.72 6.85 -17.57
C GLY A 100 12.05 7.81 -18.53
N GLY A 101 12.13 9.10 -18.24
CA GLY A 101 11.42 10.08 -19.05
C GLY A 101 11.57 11.51 -18.57
N LEU A 102 10.82 12.38 -19.23
CA LEU A 102 10.68 13.79 -18.88
C LEU A 102 9.37 13.97 -18.12
N ALA A 103 9.37 14.80 -17.09
CA ALA A 103 8.14 15.19 -16.41
C ALA A 103 8.27 16.55 -15.76
N TRP A 104 7.19 17.02 -15.16
CA TRP A 104 7.18 18.23 -14.36
C TRP A 104 7.05 17.87 -12.88
N PHE A 105 7.92 18.43 -12.04
CA PHE A 105 7.83 18.36 -10.59
C PHE A 105 7.79 19.79 -10.05
N GLU A 106 6.70 20.17 -9.38
CA GLU A 106 6.53 21.53 -8.84
C GLU A 106 6.82 22.65 -9.87
N LYS A 107 6.32 22.49 -11.11
CA LYS A 107 6.56 23.38 -12.27
C LYS A 107 8.01 23.44 -12.77
N GLN A 108 8.89 22.56 -12.29
CA GLN A 108 10.24 22.41 -12.80
C GLN A 108 10.31 21.20 -13.75
N PRO A 109 10.91 21.35 -14.95
CA PRO A 109 11.14 20.22 -15.83
C PRO A 109 12.24 19.33 -15.24
N VAL A 110 11.96 18.03 -15.10
CA VAL A 110 12.86 17.05 -14.51
C VAL A 110 12.99 15.81 -15.41
N VAL A 111 14.10 15.10 -15.24
CA VAL A 111 14.29 13.75 -15.77
C VAL A 111 14.06 12.78 -14.62
N TYR A 112 13.22 11.77 -14.82
CA TYR A 112 13.05 10.69 -13.86
C TYR A 112 13.65 9.39 -14.40
N LEU A 113 14.14 8.57 -13.47
CA LEU A 113 14.62 7.21 -13.71
C LEU A 113 14.15 6.34 -12.55
N ALA A 114 13.53 5.20 -12.86
CA ALA A 114 13.04 4.28 -11.85
C ALA A 114 13.12 2.84 -12.34
N GLN A 115 13.28 1.90 -11.41
CA GLN A 115 13.29 0.47 -11.73
C GLN A 115 11.86 -0.06 -11.69
N GLN A 116 11.35 -0.56 -12.81
CA GLN A 116 10.05 -1.20 -12.84
C GLN A 116 10.19 -2.69 -12.54
N LYS A 117 9.68 -3.09 -11.38
CA LYS A 117 9.56 -4.50 -11.00
C LYS A 117 8.28 -5.04 -11.64
N GLY A 118 8.34 -6.23 -12.25
CA GLY A 118 7.17 -6.98 -12.71
C GLY A 118 6.37 -7.58 -11.57
#